data_AF-A0A947ZEE2-F1
#
_entry.id   AF-A0A947ZEE2-F1
#
_cell.length_a   1.000
_cell.length_b   1.000
_cell.length_c   1.000
_cell.angle_alpha   90.00
_cell.angle_beta   90.00
_cell.angle_gamma   90.00
#
_symmetry.space_group_name_H-M   'P 1'
#
loop_
_entity.id
_entity.type
_entity.pdbx_description
1 polymer ?
#
loop_
_entity_poly.entity_id
_entity_poly.type
_entity_poly.pdbx_seq_one_letter_code
_entity_poly.pdbx_strand_id
1 'polypeptide(L)'
;MNRKLRQLIHREEFDYQVLLFALSRYASPNDKITRLLKNGDIIRVKKGLYVLGEHERRRPIVLEFLANLIYGPSFISGLYALGYYGLIPERSQIVTSVCLGRSKEFETPVGPFTYTHSADMSTGFTRISAGDSGFLMALPERALADILKHDRLGNISSIMEMEQFLLENLRVDEQKLFSMDAALLETLSTKLRSRKTAIAGRLVRKGSKKK
;
A
#
# COMPACT_ATOMS: atom_id res chain seq x y z
N MET A 1 -5.26 -29.59 0.35
CA MET A 1 -4.07 -29.77 1.23
C MET A 1 -4.43 -30.66 2.44
N ASN A 2 -3.47 -31.27 3.17
CA ASN A 2 -3.82 -32.08 4.36
C ASN A 2 -3.84 -31.24 5.64
N ARG A 3 -4.60 -31.69 6.66
CA ARG A 3 -4.82 -30.96 7.91
C ARG A 3 -3.53 -30.63 8.67
N LYS A 4 -2.57 -31.56 8.71
CA LYS A 4 -1.28 -31.36 9.41
C LYS A 4 -0.46 -30.24 8.76
N LEU A 5 -0.35 -30.24 7.44
CA LEU A 5 0.36 -29.20 6.69
C LEU A 5 -0.30 -27.83 6.87
N ARG A 6 -1.64 -27.79 6.79
CA ARG A 6 -2.42 -26.56 7.01
C ARG A 6 -2.28 -26.00 8.43
N GLN A 7 -1.97 -26.82 9.43
CA GLN A 7 -1.71 -26.37 10.81
C GLN A 7 -0.32 -25.75 10.97
N LEU A 8 0.67 -26.18 10.17
CA LEU A 8 2.03 -25.62 10.18
C LEU A 8 2.11 -24.27 9.47
N ILE A 9 1.26 -24.03 8.47
CA ILE A 9 1.11 -22.73 7.80
C ILE A 9 0.08 -21.91 8.57
N HIS A 10 0.55 -21.07 9.49
CA HIS A 10 -0.32 -20.31 10.39
C HIS A 10 -1.03 -19.12 9.72
N ARG A 11 -0.41 -18.51 8.70
CA ARG A 11 -0.92 -17.32 8.01
C ARG A 11 -1.45 -17.69 6.62
N GLU A 12 -2.32 -16.84 6.09
CA GLU A 12 -2.85 -17.02 4.73
C GLU A 12 -1.81 -16.61 3.70
N GLU A 13 -0.96 -15.64 4.03
CA GLU A 13 0.20 -15.18 3.27
C GLU A 13 1.48 -15.69 3.92
N PHE A 14 2.38 -16.26 3.12
CA PHE A 14 3.62 -16.83 3.63
C PHE A 14 4.72 -16.86 2.57
N ASP A 15 5.96 -16.79 3.02
CA ASP A 15 7.12 -16.88 2.15
C ASP A 15 7.53 -18.34 1.90
N TYR A 16 8.53 -18.49 1.04
CA TYR A 16 9.10 -19.79 0.70
C TYR A 16 9.76 -20.50 1.89
N GLN A 17 10.29 -19.78 2.87
CA GLN A 17 10.95 -20.38 4.03
C GLN A 17 9.93 -21.05 4.94
N VAL A 18 8.81 -20.39 5.21
CA VAL A 18 7.67 -20.96 5.94
C VAL A 18 7.12 -22.19 5.21
N LEU A 19 6.99 -22.10 3.88
CA LEU A 19 6.53 -23.24 3.08
C LEU A 19 7.49 -24.44 3.16
N LEU A 20 8.80 -24.21 3.03
CA LEU A 20 9.80 -25.26 3.15
C LEU A 20 9.83 -25.87 4.55
N PHE A 21 9.75 -25.05 5.59
CA PHE A 21 9.69 -25.52 6.97
C PHE A 21 8.47 -26.45 7.20
N ALA A 22 7.30 -26.03 6.72
CA ALA A 22 6.07 -26.82 6.81
C ALA A 22 6.15 -28.15 6.03
N LEU A 23 7.00 -28.20 5.01
CA LEU A 23 7.23 -29.38 4.17
C LEU A 23 8.47 -30.20 4.57
N SER A 24 9.17 -29.85 5.65
CA SER A 24 10.43 -30.49 6.08
C SER A 24 10.36 -32.00 6.31
N ARG A 25 9.16 -32.54 6.57
CA ARG A 25 8.93 -33.98 6.78
C ARG A 25 8.57 -34.76 5.50
N TYR A 26 8.47 -34.09 4.35
CA TYR A 26 8.22 -34.74 3.08
C TYR A 26 9.53 -35.13 2.41
N ALA A 27 9.61 -36.35 1.87
CA ALA A 27 10.80 -36.84 1.16
C ALA A 27 11.16 -35.98 -0.05
N SER A 28 10.16 -35.40 -0.74
CA SER A 28 10.36 -34.53 -1.89
C SER A 28 9.50 -33.26 -1.78
N PRO A 29 9.99 -32.21 -1.08
CA PRO A 29 9.24 -30.97 -0.86
C PRO A 29 8.87 -30.25 -2.16
N ASN A 30 9.75 -30.23 -3.16
CA ASN A 30 9.51 -29.55 -4.43
C ASN A 30 8.35 -30.18 -5.22
N ASP A 31 8.30 -31.51 -5.31
CA ASP A 31 7.18 -32.21 -5.96
C ASP A 31 5.86 -31.93 -5.23
N LYS A 32 5.92 -31.85 -3.90
CA LYS A 32 4.76 -31.49 -3.09
C LYS A 32 4.29 -30.06 -3.39
N ILE A 33 5.20 -29.09 -3.49
CA ILE A 33 4.87 -27.70 -3.85
C ILE A 33 4.20 -27.65 -5.23
N THR A 34 4.76 -28.34 -6.23
CA THR A 34 4.19 -28.42 -7.58
C THR A 34 2.76 -28.94 -7.55
N ARG A 35 2.50 -29.99 -6.76
CA ARG A 35 1.15 -30.54 -6.59
C ARG A 35 0.20 -29.58 -5.88
N LEU A 36 0.65 -28.88 -4.83
CA LEU A 36 -0.17 -27.89 -4.12
C LEU A 36 -0.56 -26.73 -5.04
N LEU A 37 0.38 -26.23 -5.86
CA LEU A 37 0.11 -25.21 -6.87
C LEU A 37 -0.89 -25.70 -7.92
N LYS A 38 -0.66 -26.91 -8.47
CA LYS A 38 -1.56 -27.51 -9.47
C LYS A 38 -2.98 -27.67 -8.96
N ASN A 39 -3.14 -28.01 -7.68
CA ASN A 39 -4.44 -28.20 -7.05
C ASN A 39 -5.11 -26.90 -6.60
N GLY A 40 -4.43 -25.76 -6.70
CA GLY A 40 -4.93 -24.49 -6.14
C GLY A 40 -4.93 -24.45 -4.61
N ASP A 41 -4.29 -25.40 -3.93
CA ASP A 41 -4.15 -25.41 -2.46
C ASP A 41 -3.31 -24.21 -1.98
N ILE A 42 -2.35 -23.81 -2.82
CA ILE A 42 -1.55 -22.59 -2.65
C ILE A 42 -1.50 -21.86 -3.99
N ILE A 43 -1.40 -20.53 -3.94
CA ILE A 43 -1.29 -19.66 -5.10
C ILE A 43 0.02 -18.90 -4.99
N ARG A 44 0.82 -18.90 -6.06
CA ARG A 44 2.06 -18.13 -6.10
C ARG A 44 1.76 -16.68 -6.47
N VAL A 45 2.03 -15.75 -5.56
CA VAL A 45 1.90 -14.30 -5.79
C VAL A 45 3.08 -13.81 -6.63
N LYS A 46 4.29 -14.17 -6.20
CA LYS A 46 5.53 -14.02 -6.98
C LYS A 46 6.54 -15.09 -6.56
N LYS A 47 7.69 -15.17 -7.23
CA LYS A 47 8.77 -16.05 -6.79
C LYS A 47 9.11 -15.75 -5.32
N GLY A 48 8.97 -16.77 -4.48
CA GLY A 48 9.27 -16.68 -3.05
C GLY A 48 8.10 -16.31 -2.13
N LEU A 49 6.93 -15.95 -2.68
CA LEU A 49 5.78 -15.49 -1.91
C LEU A 49 4.49 -16.18 -2.39
N TYR A 50 3.75 -16.72 -1.44
CA TYR A 50 2.57 -17.53 -1.69
C TYR A 50 1.41 -17.11 -0.79
N VAL A 51 0.21 -17.45 -1.21
CA VAL A 51 -0.99 -17.42 -0.37
C VAL A 51 -1.66 -18.79 -0.38
N LEU A 52 -2.48 -19.05 0.63
CA LEU A 52 -3.36 -20.21 0.63
C LEU A 52 -4.49 -20.04 -0.40
N GLY A 53 -4.85 -21.16 -1.02
CA GLY A 53 -6.01 -21.26 -1.91
C GLY A 53 -7.30 -20.89 -1.21
N GLU A 54 -8.32 -20.46 -1.96
CA GLU A 54 -9.61 -20.05 -1.40
C GLU A 54 -10.23 -21.08 -0.45
N HIS A 55 -10.23 -22.35 -0.86
CA HIS A 55 -10.78 -23.45 -0.05
C HIS A 55 -9.94 -23.81 1.19
N GLU A 56 -8.70 -23.32 1.27
CA GLU A 56 -7.78 -23.59 2.38
C GLU A 56 -7.68 -22.39 3.36
N ARG A 57 -8.20 -21.23 2.96
CA ARG A 57 -8.14 -20.00 3.74
C ARG A 57 -9.11 -20.02 4.91
N ARG A 58 -8.67 -19.59 6.08
CA ARG A 58 -9.55 -19.38 7.25
C ARG A 58 -10.06 -17.94 7.33
N ARG A 59 -9.37 -17.02 6.65
CA ARG A 59 -9.70 -15.60 6.58
C ARG A 59 -9.33 -15.04 5.20
N PRO A 60 -9.88 -13.89 4.80
CA PRO A 60 -9.45 -13.20 3.59
C PRO A 60 -7.94 -12.90 3.62
N ILE A 61 -7.34 -12.85 2.43
CA ILE A 61 -5.96 -12.35 2.31
C ILE A 61 -5.94 -10.84 2.55
N VAL A 62 -4.88 -10.36 3.17
CA VAL A 62 -4.60 -8.95 3.41
C VAL A 62 -3.65 -8.47 2.32
N LEU A 63 -4.20 -7.84 1.28
CA LEU A 63 -3.43 -7.39 0.12
C LEU A 63 -2.36 -6.36 0.52
N GLU A 64 -2.66 -5.53 1.51
CA GLU A 64 -1.77 -4.53 2.08
C GLU A 64 -0.51 -5.16 2.68
N PHE A 65 -0.68 -6.30 3.37
CA PHE A 65 0.44 -7.05 3.90
C PHE A 65 1.29 -7.64 2.79
N LEU A 66 0.67 -8.20 1.75
CA LEU A 66 1.38 -8.69 0.56
C LEU A 66 2.15 -7.57 -0.14
N ALA A 67 1.58 -6.38 -0.26
CA ALA A 67 2.23 -5.24 -0.91
C ALA A 67 3.59 -4.92 -0.27
N ASN A 68 3.70 -4.99 1.07
CA ASN A 68 4.96 -4.76 1.77
C ASN A 68 5.98 -5.90 1.56
N LEU A 69 5.53 -7.12 1.26
CA LEU A 69 6.40 -8.28 1.02
C LEU A 69 6.81 -8.45 -0.45
N ILE A 70 5.97 -7.98 -1.39
CA ILE A 70 6.19 -8.16 -2.82
C ILE A 70 7.41 -7.36 -3.29
N TYR A 71 7.54 -6.11 -2.86
CA TYR A 71 8.66 -5.26 -3.26
C TYR A 71 8.99 -4.31 -2.13
N GLY A 72 10.26 -4.31 -1.69
CA GLY A 72 10.68 -3.54 -0.53
C GLY A 72 12.13 -3.08 -0.63
N PRO A 73 12.55 -2.13 0.23
CA PRO A 73 11.72 -1.45 1.25
C PRO A 73 10.64 -0.54 0.64
N SER A 74 9.40 -0.66 1.13
CA SER A 74 8.20 0.03 0.62
C SER A 74 7.14 0.23 1.71
N PHE A 75 6.18 1.12 1.46
CA PHE A 75 4.92 1.20 2.20
C PHE A 75 3.77 1.64 1.28
N ILE A 76 2.54 1.33 1.66
CA ILE A 76 1.34 1.65 0.89
C ILE A 76 1.09 3.15 0.92
N SER A 77 0.81 3.76 -0.23
CA SER A 77 0.61 5.20 -0.34
C SER A 77 -0.32 5.53 -1.51
N GLY A 78 -0.43 6.80 -1.90
CA GLY A 78 -1.17 7.23 -3.08
C GLY A 78 -2.69 7.07 -2.95
N LEU A 79 -3.38 6.84 -4.08
CA LEU A 79 -4.84 6.76 -4.14
C LEU A 79 -5.39 5.61 -3.28
N TYR A 80 -4.66 4.49 -3.18
CA TYR A 80 -5.08 3.40 -2.31
C TYR A 80 -5.14 3.83 -0.85
N ALA A 81 -4.12 4.52 -0.34
CA ALA A 81 -4.12 5.04 1.03
C ALA A 81 -5.16 6.15 1.23
N LEU A 82 -5.34 7.05 0.26
CA LEU A 82 -6.40 8.07 0.34
C LEU A 82 -7.79 7.43 0.42
N GLY A 83 -8.07 6.44 -0.41
CA GLY A 83 -9.32 5.68 -0.37
C GLY A 83 -9.49 4.88 0.93
N TYR A 84 -8.40 4.34 1.48
CA TYR A 84 -8.40 3.65 2.78
C TYR A 84 -8.86 4.56 3.92
N TYR A 85 -8.38 5.81 3.98
CA TYR A 85 -8.82 6.81 4.96
C TYR A 85 -10.18 7.47 4.60
N GLY A 86 -10.77 7.08 3.47
CA GLY A 86 -12.00 7.68 2.94
C GLY A 86 -11.85 9.16 2.63
N LEU A 87 -10.65 9.59 2.20
CA LEU A 87 -10.40 10.95 1.72
C LEU A 87 -10.99 11.17 0.34
N ILE A 88 -11.04 10.13 -0.49
CA ILE A 88 -11.65 10.15 -1.81
C ILE A 88 -12.77 9.11 -1.87
N PRO A 89 -13.81 9.32 -2.70
CA PRO A 89 -14.93 8.39 -2.78
C PRO A 89 -14.56 7.08 -3.48
N GLU A 90 -13.62 7.10 -4.41
CA GLU A 90 -13.19 5.92 -5.16
C GLU A 90 -12.26 5.03 -4.33
N ARG A 91 -12.51 3.71 -4.35
CA ARG A 91 -11.56 2.71 -3.85
C ARG A 91 -10.75 2.16 -5.01
N SER A 92 -9.44 2.34 -4.96
CA SER A 92 -8.52 1.76 -5.96
C SER A 92 -8.53 0.24 -5.87
N GLN A 93 -8.73 -0.43 -7.01
CA GLN A 93 -8.52 -1.88 -7.11
C GLN A 93 -7.03 -2.26 -7.15
N ILE A 94 -6.16 -1.29 -7.43
CA ILE A 94 -4.71 -1.45 -7.47
C ILE A 94 -4.12 -1.02 -6.13
N VAL A 95 -3.35 -1.89 -5.48
CA VAL A 95 -2.62 -1.52 -4.27
C VAL A 95 -1.39 -0.71 -4.66
N THR A 96 -1.45 0.60 -4.39
CA THR A 96 -0.37 1.54 -4.71
C THR A 96 0.57 1.72 -3.52
N SER A 97 1.88 1.68 -3.78
CA SER A 97 2.93 1.84 -2.78
C SER A 97 4.03 2.79 -3.27
N VAL A 98 4.81 3.33 -2.34
CA VAL A 98 6.09 3.98 -2.64
C VAL A 98 7.25 3.10 -2.18
N CYS A 99 8.39 3.20 -2.87
CA CYS A 99 9.58 2.38 -2.61
C CYS A 99 10.88 3.19 -2.78
N LEU A 100 11.96 2.74 -2.13
CA LEU A 100 13.31 3.31 -2.36
C LEU A 100 13.93 2.82 -3.68
N GLY A 101 13.45 1.69 -4.19
CA GLY A 101 13.89 1.12 -5.47
C GLY A 101 13.26 1.79 -6.69
N ARG A 102 13.62 1.30 -7.87
CA ARG A 102 13.00 1.73 -9.14
C ARG A 102 11.51 1.45 -9.13
N SER A 103 10.72 2.34 -9.74
CA SER A 103 9.29 2.12 -9.93
C SER A 103 9.04 0.79 -10.65
N LYS A 104 8.01 0.06 -10.22
CA LYS A 104 7.71 -1.28 -10.71
C LYS A 104 6.25 -1.63 -10.55
N GLU A 105 5.74 -2.45 -11.46
CA GLU A 105 4.39 -3.00 -11.42
C GLU A 105 4.47 -4.52 -11.36
N PHE A 106 3.51 -5.13 -10.68
CA PHE A 106 3.36 -6.57 -10.56
C PHE A 106 1.92 -6.95 -10.81
N GLU A 107 1.70 -7.66 -11.91
CA GLU A 107 0.48 -8.42 -12.13
C GLU A 107 0.59 -9.75 -11.37
N THR A 108 -0.34 -9.99 -10.46
CA THR A 108 -0.35 -11.22 -9.64
C THR A 108 -1.74 -11.86 -9.67
N PRO A 109 -1.85 -13.17 -9.41
CA PRO A 109 -3.15 -13.84 -9.34
C PRO A 109 -4.11 -13.31 -8.27
N VAL A 110 -3.62 -12.48 -7.34
CA VAL A 110 -4.42 -11.89 -6.24
C VAL A 110 -4.71 -10.40 -6.42
N GLY A 111 -4.30 -9.84 -7.55
CA GLY A 111 -4.52 -8.43 -7.91
C GLY A 111 -3.24 -7.72 -8.35
N PRO A 112 -3.40 -6.53 -8.96
CA PRO A 112 -2.28 -5.70 -9.38
C PRO A 112 -1.68 -4.89 -8.22
N PHE A 113 -0.35 -4.76 -8.23
CA PHE A 113 0.42 -3.96 -7.29
C PHE A 113 1.35 -3.00 -8.03
N THR A 114 1.37 -1.74 -7.61
CA THR A 114 2.24 -0.72 -8.22
C THR A 114 3.11 -0.04 -7.17
N TYR A 115 4.35 0.21 -7.55
CA TYR A 115 5.37 0.80 -6.70
C TYR A 115 5.98 1.99 -7.42
N THR A 116 5.93 3.16 -6.79
CA THR A 116 6.55 4.36 -7.32
C THR A 116 7.79 4.72 -6.51
N HIS A 117 8.91 4.97 -7.19
CA HIS A 117 10.13 5.42 -6.53
C HIS A 117 9.89 6.72 -5.77
N SER A 118 10.21 6.74 -4.49
CA SER A 118 10.23 7.95 -3.67
C SER A 118 11.65 8.24 -3.18
N ALA A 119 12.06 9.51 -3.34
CA ALA A 119 13.39 9.96 -2.94
C ALA A 119 13.56 10.00 -1.41
N ASP A 120 12.46 10.04 -0.64
CA ASP A 120 12.49 10.02 0.82
C ASP A 120 11.32 9.19 1.37
N MET A 121 11.66 8.20 2.19
CA MET A 121 10.73 7.32 2.91
C MET A 121 10.94 7.36 4.43
N SER A 122 11.49 8.45 4.95
CA SER A 122 11.88 8.56 6.36
C SER A 122 10.76 9.08 7.28
N THR A 123 9.65 9.57 6.72
CA THR A 123 8.59 10.26 7.49
C THR A 123 7.23 10.12 6.83
N GLY A 124 6.18 10.18 7.64
CA GLY A 124 4.79 10.23 7.19
C GLY A 124 4.15 8.87 6.96
N PHE A 125 4.62 7.82 7.61
CA PHE A 125 4.00 6.49 7.53
C PHE A 125 3.88 5.88 8.92
N THR A 126 2.98 4.91 9.06
CA THR A 126 2.68 4.21 10.30
C THR A 126 2.44 2.74 10.03
N ARG A 127 2.39 1.93 11.10
CA ARG A 127 1.97 0.54 11.04
C ARG A 127 0.47 0.45 11.34
N ILE A 128 -0.29 -0.08 10.39
CA ILE A 128 -1.71 -0.42 10.56
C ILE A 128 -1.81 -1.88 11.01
N SER A 129 -2.64 -2.14 12.02
CA SER A 129 -2.89 -3.49 12.52
C SER A 129 -4.03 -4.15 11.75
N ALA A 130 -3.85 -5.40 11.33
CA ALA A 130 -4.80 -6.21 10.58
C ALA A 130 -4.82 -7.63 11.15
N GLY A 131 -5.57 -7.84 12.25
CA GLY A 131 -5.54 -9.09 13.01
C GLY A 131 -4.14 -9.39 13.55
N ASP A 132 -3.62 -10.59 13.25
CA ASP A 132 -2.25 -11.00 13.64
C ASP A 132 -1.16 -10.41 12.71
N SER A 133 -1.57 -9.68 11.68
CA SER A 133 -0.70 -9.02 10.71
C SER A 133 -0.65 -7.51 10.97
N GLY A 134 0.36 -6.87 10.43
CA GLY A 134 0.37 -5.42 10.30
C GLY A 134 1.20 -5.02 9.09
N PHE A 135 0.82 -3.91 8.49
CA PHE A 135 1.45 -3.39 7.28
C PHE A 135 1.78 -1.91 7.47
N LEU A 136 2.79 -1.45 6.74
CA LEU A 136 3.20 -0.06 6.66
C LEU A 136 2.35 0.66 5.62
N MET A 137 1.78 1.78 6.03
CA MET A 137 0.97 2.65 5.21
C MET A 137 1.28 4.11 5.51
N ALA A 138 1.24 4.95 4.48
CA ALA A 138 1.33 6.39 4.57
C ALA A 138 0.23 6.94 5.51
N LEU A 139 0.54 8.00 6.25
CA LEU A 139 -0.46 8.87 6.83
C LEU A 139 -1.21 9.64 5.71
N PRO A 140 -2.42 10.14 5.96
CA PRO A 140 -3.19 10.96 5.00
C PRO A 140 -2.36 12.01 4.24
N GLU A 141 -1.56 12.78 4.98
CA GLU A 141 -0.72 13.87 4.46
C GLU A 141 0.36 13.34 3.53
N ARG A 142 0.95 12.19 3.88
CA ARG A 142 1.98 11.55 3.07
C ARG A 142 1.40 10.95 1.80
N ALA A 143 0.24 10.29 1.89
CA ALA A 143 -0.46 9.76 0.74
C ALA A 143 -0.79 10.87 -0.27
N LEU A 144 -1.29 12.00 0.23
CA LEU A 144 -1.55 13.18 -0.58
C LEU A 144 -0.25 13.76 -1.18
N ALA A 145 0.81 13.88 -0.39
CA ALA A 145 2.09 14.41 -0.86
C ALA A 145 2.73 13.53 -1.94
N ASP A 146 2.62 12.20 -1.85
CA ASP A 146 3.10 11.27 -2.86
C ASP A 146 2.32 11.41 -4.17
N ILE A 147 0.99 11.57 -4.12
CA ILE A 147 0.18 11.91 -5.32
C ILE A 147 0.69 13.21 -5.92
N LEU A 148 0.73 14.29 -5.15
CA LEU A 148 1.15 15.59 -5.66
C LEU A 148 2.57 15.60 -6.22
N LYS A 149 3.46 14.73 -5.74
CA LYS A 149 4.83 14.59 -6.24
C LYS A 149 4.90 13.86 -7.58
N HIS A 150 4.13 12.79 -7.72
CA HIS A 150 4.20 11.90 -8.89
C HIS A 150 3.21 12.28 -9.99
N ASP A 151 2.21 13.09 -9.67
CA ASP A 151 1.20 13.44 -10.62
C ASP A 151 1.69 14.44 -11.67
N ARG A 152 1.43 14.08 -12.94
CA ARG A 152 1.68 14.86 -14.16
C ARG A 152 0.64 15.94 -14.40
N LEU A 153 -0.36 16.12 -13.53
CA LEU A 153 -1.25 17.27 -13.55
C LEU A 153 -0.43 18.54 -13.75
N GLY A 154 -0.96 19.46 -14.55
CA GLY A 154 -0.26 20.68 -14.95
C GLY A 154 0.31 21.51 -13.79
N ASN A 155 0.89 22.65 -14.13
CA ASN A 155 1.53 23.52 -13.14
C ASN A 155 0.50 24.17 -12.19
N ILE A 156 0.10 23.46 -11.13
CA ILE A 156 -0.61 24.05 -9.99
C ILE A 156 0.36 25.00 -9.29
N SER A 157 0.05 26.28 -9.34
CA SER A 157 0.93 27.38 -8.95
C SER A 157 0.35 28.21 -7.81
N SER A 158 -0.96 28.14 -7.58
CA SER A 158 -1.69 28.91 -6.56
C SER A 158 -2.48 28.04 -5.58
N ILE A 159 -2.87 28.63 -4.44
CA ILE A 159 -3.72 27.96 -3.43
C ILE A 159 -5.10 27.67 -4.01
N MET A 160 -5.66 28.58 -4.80
CA MET A 160 -6.99 28.42 -5.42
C MET A 160 -7.00 27.28 -6.43
N GLU A 161 -5.98 27.17 -7.28
CA GLU A 161 -5.83 26.04 -8.20
C GLU A 161 -5.66 24.71 -7.46
N MET A 162 -4.92 24.71 -6.35
CA MET A 162 -4.76 23.52 -5.51
C MET A 162 -6.08 23.12 -4.85
N GLU A 163 -6.84 24.08 -4.34
CA GLU A 163 -8.15 23.84 -3.73
C GLU A 163 -9.12 23.24 -4.75
N GLN A 164 -9.25 23.86 -5.91
CA GLN A 164 -10.04 23.34 -7.02
C GLN A 164 -9.59 21.92 -7.41
N PHE A 165 -8.28 21.70 -7.55
CA PHE A 165 -7.78 20.38 -7.90
C PHE A 165 -8.13 19.32 -6.85
N LEU A 166 -7.91 19.61 -5.57
CA LEU A 166 -8.17 18.63 -4.50
C LEU A 166 -9.66 18.36 -4.33
N LEU A 167 -10.50 19.39 -4.31
CA LEU A 167 -11.93 19.27 -4.01
C LEU A 167 -12.77 18.86 -5.22
N GLU A 168 -12.42 19.32 -6.43
CA GLU A 168 -13.21 19.05 -7.63
C GLU A 168 -12.67 17.86 -8.43
N ASN A 169 -11.34 17.79 -8.65
CA ASN A 169 -10.77 16.75 -9.51
C ASN A 169 -10.49 15.46 -8.75
N LEU A 170 -9.79 15.54 -7.61
CA LEU A 170 -9.57 14.37 -6.75
C LEU A 170 -10.76 14.08 -5.83
N ARG A 171 -11.70 15.02 -5.71
CA ARG A 171 -12.90 14.87 -4.87
C ARG A 171 -12.54 14.53 -3.42
N VAL A 172 -11.47 15.16 -2.93
CA VAL A 172 -11.03 14.99 -1.56
C VAL A 172 -12.10 15.56 -0.63
N ASP A 173 -12.49 14.79 0.38
CA ASP A 173 -13.39 15.24 1.43
C ASP A 173 -12.82 16.49 2.11
N GLU A 174 -13.54 17.59 1.99
CA GLU A 174 -13.11 18.91 2.45
C GLU A 174 -12.86 18.94 3.96
N GLN A 175 -13.73 18.30 4.75
CA GLN A 175 -13.62 18.30 6.20
C GLN A 175 -12.36 17.55 6.65
N LYS A 176 -12.09 16.40 6.03
CA LYS A 176 -10.89 15.61 6.29
C LYS A 176 -9.63 16.32 5.79
N LEU A 177 -9.67 16.96 4.62
CA LEU A 177 -8.55 17.75 4.10
C LEU A 177 -8.14 18.83 5.10
N PHE A 178 -9.08 19.61 5.62
CA PHE A 178 -8.77 20.68 6.56
C PHE A 178 -8.52 20.22 8.00
N SER A 179 -8.71 18.94 8.29
CA SER A 179 -8.24 18.30 9.55
C SER A 179 -6.81 17.77 9.49
N MET A 180 -6.18 17.77 8.31
CA MET A 180 -4.80 17.30 8.15
C MET A 180 -3.79 18.17 8.91
N ASP A 181 -2.64 17.58 9.23
CA ASP A 181 -1.51 18.29 9.81
C ASP A 181 -0.75 19.10 8.73
N ALA A 182 -0.98 20.42 8.72
CA ALA A 182 -0.30 21.33 7.82
C ALA A 182 1.22 21.40 8.04
N ALA A 183 1.73 21.18 9.25
CA ALA A 183 3.16 21.19 9.55
C ALA A 183 3.84 19.91 9.01
N LEU A 184 3.15 18.78 9.05
CA LEU A 184 3.60 17.56 8.40
C LEU A 184 3.67 17.74 6.88
N LEU A 185 2.64 18.33 6.25
CA LEU A 185 2.68 18.64 4.81
C LEU A 185 3.84 19.57 4.43
N GLU A 186 4.14 20.57 5.26
CA GLU A 186 5.29 21.46 5.07
C GLU A 186 6.62 20.70 5.16
N THR A 187 6.76 19.83 6.16
CA THR A 187 7.94 18.95 6.32
C THR A 187 8.11 18.04 5.11
N LEU A 188 7.03 17.41 4.65
CA LEU A 188 7.02 16.54 3.48
C LEU A 188 7.37 17.29 2.19
N SER A 189 6.93 18.54 2.05
CA SER A 189 7.25 19.38 0.88
C SER A 189 8.75 19.57 0.69
N THR A 190 9.49 19.74 1.80
CA THR A 190 10.95 19.87 1.80
C THR A 190 11.61 18.53 1.49
N LYS A 191 11.22 17.46 2.19
CA LYS A 191 11.81 16.12 2.01
C LYS A 191 11.60 15.56 0.60
N LEU A 192 10.39 15.70 0.07
CA LEU A 192 10.02 15.22 -1.27
C LEU A 192 10.37 16.23 -2.38
N ARG A 193 10.84 17.43 -2.03
CA ARG A 193 11.12 18.55 -2.95
C ARG A 193 9.91 18.78 -3.86
N SER A 194 8.77 19.08 -3.26
CA SER A 194 7.47 19.20 -3.95
C SER A 194 6.82 20.55 -3.66
N ARG A 195 6.86 21.45 -4.65
CA ARG A 195 6.16 22.75 -4.58
C ARG A 195 4.64 22.57 -4.42
N LYS A 196 4.06 21.57 -5.09
CA LYS A 196 2.63 21.25 -4.98
C LYS A 196 2.26 20.87 -3.54
N THR A 197 3.06 20.03 -2.88
CA THR A 197 2.86 19.69 -1.47
C THR A 197 2.98 20.92 -0.56
N ALA A 198 3.90 21.85 -0.84
CA ALA A 198 4.00 23.11 -0.09
C ALA A 198 2.74 23.99 -0.26
N ILE A 199 2.18 24.05 -1.47
CA ILE A 199 0.92 24.77 -1.73
C ILE A 199 -0.23 24.11 -0.96
N ALA A 200 -0.33 22.78 -0.98
CA ALA A 200 -1.34 22.04 -0.22
C ALA A 200 -1.24 22.29 1.29
N GLY A 201 -0.02 22.30 1.86
CA GLY A 201 0.18 22.66 3.27
C GLY A 201 -0.31 24.07 3.62
N ARG A 202 -0.10 25.06 2.72
CA ARG A 202 -0.64 26.42 2.89
C ARG A 202 -2.16 26.47 2.77
N LEU A 203 -2.75 25.70 1.86
CA LEU A 203 -4.20 25.56 1.74
C LEU A 203 -4.82 25.02 3.04
N VAL A 204 -4.29 23.89 3.54
CA VAL A 204 -4.75 23.28 4.80
C VAL A 204 -4.67 24.28 5.95
N ARG A 205 -3.50 24.92 6.13
CA ARG A 205 -3.29 25.95 7.18
C ARG A 205 -4.28 27.12 7.11
N LYS A 206 -4.68 27.54 5.90
CA LYS A 206 -5.66 28.62 5.70
C LYS A 206 -7.08 28.15 6.02
N GLY A 207 -7.45 26.94 5.62
CA GLY A 207 -8.79 26.38 5.86
C GLY A 207 -9.05 26.02 7.32
N SER A 208 -8.05 25.48 8.03
CA SER A 208 -8.19 25.13 9.45
C SER A 208 -8.44 26.34 10.37
N LYS A 209 -8.12 27.56 9.93
CA LYS A 209 -8.37 28.81 10.67
C LYS A 209 -9.76 29.42 10.46
N LYS A 210 -10.55 28.87 9.52
CA LYS A 210 -11.90 29.36 9.19
C LYS A 210 -13.01 28.64 9.99
N LYS A 211 -12.66 27.63 10.79
CA LYS A 211 -13.55 26.98 11.77
C LYS A 211 -13.35 27.64 13.12
#